data_AF-A0A0W0RRN0-F1
#
_entry.id   AF-A0A0W0RRN0-F1
#
_cell.length_a   1.000
_cell.length_b   1.000
_cell.length_c   1.000
_cell.angle_alpha   90.00
_cell.angle_beta   90.00
_cell.angle_gamma   90.00
#
_symmetry.space_group_name_H-M   'P 1'
#
loop_
_entity.id
_entity.type
_entity.pdbx_description
1 polymer ?
#
loop_
_entity_poly.entity_id
_entity_poly.type
_entity_poly.pdbx_seq_one_letter_code
_entity_poly.pdbx_strand_id
1 'polypeptide(L)'
;MKHIPFTEFVKLNQEELMTLYPVLVLIEQQQQSKAATEAYTAVLVNLIKNIDLGVLIRATFTYPKLDAFCKLPVLIPFWNERWRLSGRGHNPDKKDDAPASAHEYKPQVTLHTFELLKGIYIYAQYKFNNASEEPLYRSYAPAYLKCAAQLGYFPALNALYLDAFQSNKLNQALIYATQLAELYWTPGYLLLCLIHYQAENYQEALLNLLVAEKLMPFSGAMINNAYQGDSVESILRDAGLKDLTAAKHFLAELSHLPISYVTSSLYKQAKEIADKILQKFDAEEEVLNDADQHTASTITLQY
;
A
#
# COMPACT_ATOMS: atom_id res chain seq x y z
N MET A 1 -2.67 -19.39 14.32
CA MET A 1 -1.83 -19.56 13.11
C MET A 1 -0.83 -20.68 13.37
N LYS A 2 -0.34 -21.36 12.32
CA LYS A 2 0.71 -22.38 12.43
C LYS A 2 1.99 -21.85 11.81
N HIS A 3 3.15 -22.21 12.37
CA HIS A 3 4.44 -21.88 11.77
C HIS A 3 4.69 -22.79 10.57
N ILE A 4 4.60 -22.24 9.37
CA ILE A 4 4.81 -22.98 8.13
C ILE A 4 5.61 -22.13 7.12
N PRO A 5 6.45 -22.75 6.27
CA PRO A 5 7.11 -22.06 5.17
C PRO A 5 6.10 -21.42 4.22
N PHE A 6 6.47 -20.31 3.58
CA PHE A 6 5.61 -19.63 2.62
C PHE A 6 5.11 -20.55 1.50
N THR A 7 5.96 -21.46 1.02
CA THR A 7 5.63 -22.44 -0.02
C THR A 7 4.53 -23.41 0.38
N GLU A 8 4.42 -23.75 1.66
CA GLU A 8 3.34 -24.58 2.19
C GLU A 8 2.11 -23.75 2.53
N PHE A 9 2.32 -22.53 3.01
CA PHE A 9 1.24 -21.60 3.30
C PHE A 9 0.38 -21.31 2.07
N VAL A 10 0.94 -21.13 0.88
CA VAL A 10 0.12 -20.85 -0.31
C VAL A 10 -0.65 -22.06 -0.84
N LYS A 11 -0.32 -23.29 -0.40
CA LYS A 11 -1.03 -24.49 -0.86
C LYS A 11 -2.36 -24.62 -0.17
N LEU A 12 -3.41 -24.89 -0.92
CA LEU A 12 -4.75 -25.12 -0.38
C LEU A 12 -4.98 -26.61 -0.15
N ASN A 13 -5.69 -26.95 0.92
CA ASN A 13 -6.19 -28.31 1.14
C ASN A 13 -7.46 -28.57 0.32
N GLN A 14 -7.95 -29.81 0.30
CA GLN A 14 -9.11 -30.20 -0.50
C GLN A 14 -10.41 -29.47 -0.08
N GLU A 15 -10.63 -29.24 1.22
CA GLU A 15 -11.80 -28.53 1.74
C GLU A 15 -11.78 -27.04 1.34
N GLU A 16 -10.61 -26.41 1.41
CA GLU A 16 -10.39 -25.04 0.95
C GLU A 16 -10.65 -24.90 -0.56
N LEU A 17 -10.19 -25.88 -1.36
CA LEU A 17 -10.46 -25.92 -2.80
C LEU A 17 -11.95 -26.07 -3.11
N MET A 18 -12.67 -26.92 -2.37
CA MET A 18 -14.12 -27.08 -2.53
C MET A 18 -14.89 -25.79 -2.20
N THR A 19 -14.41 -25.03 -1.21
CA THR A 19 -15.00 -23.73 -0.84
C THR A 19 -14.82 -22.69 -1.95
N LEU A 20 -13.71 -22.75 -2.70
CA LEU A 20 -13.44 -21.84 -3.82
C LEU A 20 -14.15 -22.24 -5.12
N TYR A 21 -14.56 -23.50 -5.26
CA TYR A 21 -15.12 -24.04 -6.48
C TYR A 21 -16.23 -23.19 -7.11
N PRO A 22 -17.24 -22.66 -6.36
CA PRO A 22 -18.28 -21.81 -6.92
C PRO A 22 -17.74 -20.54 -7.61
N VAL A 23 -16.70 -19.92 -7.03
CA VAL A 23 -16.06 -18.73 -7.61
C VAL A 23 -15.21 -19.09 -8.81
N LEU A 24 -14.50 -20.22 -8.77
CA LEU A 24 -13.72 -20.69 -9.92
C LEU A 24 -14.61 -20.99 -11.14
N VAL A 25 -15.77 -21.61 -10.92
CA VAL A 25 -16.76 -21.84 -11.99
C VAL A 25 -17.29 -20.52 -12.56
N LEU A 26 -17.57 -19.53 -11.71
CA LEU A 26 -18.01 -18.21 -12.18
C LEU A 26 -16.95 -17.48 -13.00
N ILE A 27 -15.68 -17.58 -12.63
CA ILE A 27 -14.57 -17.00 -13.41
C ILE A 27 -14.55 -17.60 -14.83
N GLU A 28 -14.77 -18.91 -14.96
CA GLU A 28 -14.83 -19.59 -16.25
C GLU A 28 -16.06 -19.16 -17.08
N GLN A 29 -17.21 -18.99 -16.43
CA GLN A 29 -18.45 -18.55 -17.08
C GLN A 29 -18.40 -17.07 -17.53
N GLN A 30 -17.78 -16.19 -16.73
CA GLN A 30 -17.63 -14.77 -17.08
C GLN A 30 -16.79 -14.58 -18.35
N GLN A 31 -15.80 -15.46 -18.59
CA GLN A 31 -15.00 -15.41 -19.82
C GLN A 31 -15.82 -15.71 -21.08
N GLN A 32 -17.04 -16.24 -20.92
CA GLN A 32 -17.92 -16.62 -22.02
C GLN A 32 -19.09 -15.66 -22.24
N SER A 33 -19.44 -14.80 -21.26
CA SER A 33 -20.57 -13.87 -21.32
C SER A 33 -20.11 -12.42 -21.13
N LYS A 34 -20.40 -11.54 -22.11
CA LYS A 34 -19.90 -10.16 -22.17
C LYS A 34 -20.70 -9.11 -21.39
N ALA A 35 -21.80 -9.48 -20.72
CA ALA A 35 -22.62 -8.50 -20.00
C ALA A 35 -22.67 -8.79 -18.50
N ALA A 36 -22.08 -7.90 -17.69
CA ALA A 36 -22.30 -7.88 -16.25
C ALA A 36 -23.66 -7.22 -15.96
N THR A 37 -24.56 -7.96 -15.32
CA THR A 37 -25.85 -7.42 -14.83
C THR A 37 -25.75 -7.10 -13.34
N GLU A 38 -26.62 -6.24 -12.81
CA GLU A 38 -26.70 -5.96 -11.36
C GLU A 38 -26.94 -7.24 -10.54
N ALA A 39 -27.72 -8.19 -11.07
CA ALA A 39 -27.94 -9.49 -10.45
C ALA A 39 -26.66 -10.33 -10.38
N TYR A 40 -25.85 -10.33 -11.46
CA TYR A 40 -24.55 -11.01 -11.49
C TYR A 40 -23.58 -10.42 -10.46
N THR A 41 -23.54 -9.09 -10.37
CA THR A 41 -22.78 -8.33 -9.37
C THR A 41 -23.13 -8.71 -7.93
N ALA A 42 -24.41 -8.77 -7.58
CA ALA A 42 -24.85 -9.12 -6.23
C ALA A 42 -24.47 -10.55 -5.84
N VAL A 43 -24.60 -11.49 -6.79
CA VAL A 43 -24.19 -12.90 -6.60
C VAL A 43 -22.69 -13.00 -6.36
N LEU A 44 -21.90 -12.27 -7.13
CA LEU A 44 -20.43 -12.27 -7.04
C LEU A 44 -19.95 -11.75 -5.68
N VAL A 45 -20.48 -10.62 -5.22
CA VAL A 45 -20.17 -10.06 -3.89
C VAL A 45 -20.56 -11.05 -2.78
N ASN A 46 -21.74 -11.67 -2.87
CA ASN A 46 -22.22 -12.60 -1.86
C ASN A 46 -21.34 -13.85 -1.77
N LEU A 47 -20.93 -14.41 -2.90
CA LEU A 47 -20.04 -15.58 -2.93
C LEU A 47 -18.68 -15.26 -2.31
N ILE A 48 -18.07 -14.13 -2.68
CA ILE A 48 -16.79 -13.71 -2.12
C ILE A 48 -16.88 -13.45 -0.61
N LYS A 49 -17.99 -12.86 -0.12
CA LYS A 49 -18.23 -12.61 1.30
C LYS A 49 -18.22 -13.87 2.16
N ASN A 50 -18.68 -14.99 1.60
CA ASN A 50 -18.82 -16.26 2.31
C ASN A 50 -17.52 -17.10 2.30
N ILE A 51 -16.49 -16.66 1.60
CA ILE A 51 -15.18 -17.33 1.59
C ILE A 51 -14.30 -16.69 2.66
N ASP A 52 -13.59 -17.52 3.42
CA ASP A 52 -12.56 -17.03 4.34
C ASP A 52 -11.52 -16.20 3.59
N LEU A 53 -11.25 -14.98 4.06
CA LEU A 53 -10.33 -14.07 3.38
C LEU A 53 -8.92 -14.65 3.29
N GLY A 54 -8.48 -15.40 4.31
CA GLY A 54 -7.18 -16.04 4.31
C GLY A 54 -7.07 -17.12 3.22
N VAL A 55 -8.11 -17.93 3.04
CA VAL A 55 -8.23 -18.90 1.94
C VAL A 55 -8.22 -18.19 0.59
N LEU A 56 -9.03 -17.14 0.42
CA LEU A 56 -9.09 -16.38 -0.82
C LEU A 56 -7.74 -15.75 -1.18
N ILE A 57 -7.08 -15.09 -0.21
CA ILE A 57 -5.75 -14.49 -0.39
C ILE A 57 -4.73 -15.55 -0.77
N ARG A 58 -4.67 -16.69 -0.06
CA ARG A 58 -3.73 -17.78 -0.37
C ARG A 58 -3.94 -18.29 -1.79
N ALA A 59 -5.19 -18.48 -2.20
CA ALA A 59 -5.54 -18.92 -3.54
C ALA A 59 -5.06 -17.94 -4.64
N THR A 60 -5.10 -16.63 -4.38
CA THR A 60 -4.71 -15.63 -5.38
C THR A 60 -3.22 -15.72 -5.78
N PHE A 61 -2.35 -16.26 -4.92
CA PHE A 61 -0.95 -16.49 -5.27
C PHE A 61 -0.74 -17.62 -6.29
N THR A 62 -1.66 -18.59 -6.34
CA THR A 62 -1.56 -19.74 -7.23
C THR A 62 -2.50 -19.67 -8.43
N TYR A 63 -3.55 -18.84 -8.36
CA TYR A 63 -4.57 -18.69 -9.40
C TYR A 63 -4.66 -17.24 -9.90
N PRO A 64 -3.87 -16.84 -10.91
CA PRO A 64 -3.84 -15.45 -11.40
C PRO A 64 -5.20 -14.92 -11.88
N LYS A 65 -6.04 -15.79 -12.45
CA LYS A 65 -7.41 -15.40 -12.86
C LYS A 65 -8.28 -15.03 -11.66
N LEU A 66 -8.11 -15.70 -10.51
CA LEU A 66 -8.83 -15.39 -9.28
C LEU A 66 -8.33 -14.06 -8.68
N ASP A 67 -7.02 -13.79 -8.76
CA ASP A 67 -6.45 -12.51 -8.34
C ASP A 67 -7.04 -11.35 -9.16
N ALA A 68 -7.08 -11.48 -10.49
CA ALA A 68 -7.71 -10.49 -11.37
C ALA A 68 -9.21 -10.35 -11.09
N PHE A 69 -9.91 -11.45 -10.86
CA PHE A 69 -11.33 -11.45 -10.52
C PHE A 69 -11.63 -10.73 -9.21
N CYS A 70 -10.79 -10.90 -8.19
CA CYS A 70 -10.92 -10.17 -6.92
C CYS A 70 -10.67 -8.66 -7.07
N LYS A 71 -10.10 -8.21 -8.20
CA LYS A 71 -9.85 -6.80 -8.51
C LYS A 71 -10.87 -6.18 -9.46
N LEU A 72 -11.97 -6.88 -9.75
CA LEU A 72 -13.05 -6.31 -10.54
C LEU A 72 -13.61 -5.05 -9.86
N PRO A 73 -13.92 -3.97 -10.60
CA PRO A 73 -14.41 -2.71 -10.02
C PRO A 73 -15.59 -2.87 -9.08
N VAL A 74 -16.48 -3.81 -9.41
CA VAL A 74 -17.66 -4.16 -8.62
C VAL A 74 -17.36 -4.58 -7.17
N LEU A 75 -16.17 -5.12 -6.91
CA LEU A 75 -15.74 -5.55 -5.57
C LEU A 75 -15.04 -4.43 -4.77
N ILE A 76 -14.68 -3.31 -5.41
CA ILE A 76 -13.95 -2.22 -4.76
C ILE A 76 -14.66 -1.72 -3.50
N PRO A 77 -15.99 -1.44 -3.48
CA PRO A 77 -16.67 -0.98 -2.27
C PRO A 77 -16.59 -1.99 -1.13
N PHE A 78 -16.69 -3.29 -1.44
CA PHE A 78 -16.58 -4.36 -0.46
C PHE A 78 -15.17 -4.43 0.16
N TRP A 79 -14.13 -4.34 -0.68
CA TRP A 79 -12.75 -4.35 -0.18
C TRP A 79 -12.39 -3.09 0.59
N ASN A 80 -12.87 -1.92 0.15
CA ASN A 80 -12.67 -0.64 0.84
C ASN A 80 -13.22 -0.69 2.27
N GLU A 81 -14.41 -1.23 2.45
CA GLU A 81 -14.99 -1.37 3.78
C GLU A 81 -14.17 -2.35 4.65
N ARG A 82 -13.76 -3.49 4.08
CA ARG A 82 -12.96 -4.46 4.82
C ARG A 82 -11.58 -3.90 5.19
N TRP A 83 -10.98 -3.10 4.33
CA TRP A 83 -9.72 -2.41 4.60
C TRP A 83 -9.85 -1.36 5.68
N ARG A 84 -10.88 -0.50 5.60
CA ARG A 84 -11.20 0.51 6.63
C ARG A 84 -11.25 -0.13 8.02
N LEU A 85 -11.95 -1.25 8.12
CA LEU A 85 -12.13 -2.00 9.37
C LEU A 85 -10.87 -2.74 9.87
N SER A 86 -9.83 -2.87 9.03
CA SER A 86 -8.60 -3.59 9.40
C SER A 86 -7.61 -2.72 10.21
N GLY A 87 -7.94 -1.46 10.49
CA GLY A 87 -7.11 -0.53 11.26
C GLY A 87 -7.05 -0.84 12.77
N ARG A 88 -6.20 -0.09 13.52
CA ARG A 88 -5.98 -0.33 14.95
C ARG A 88 -7.24 0.05 15.76
N GLY A 89 -7.58 -0.75 16.78
CA GLY A 89 -8.68 -0.43 17.70
C GLY A 89 -10.07 -0.90 17.26
N HIS A 90 -10.18 -1.62 16.15
CA HIS A 90 -11.40 -2.35 15.75
C HIS A 90 -11.40 -3.82 16.20
N ASN A 91 -10.48 -4.21 17.10
CA ASN A 91 -10.44 -5.56 17.63
C ASN A 91 -11.33 -5.64 18.89
N PRO A 92 -12.52 -6.27 18.83
CA PRO A 92 -13.47 -6.28 19.95
C PRO A 92 -12.94 -7.01 21.20
N ASP A 93 -11.86 -7.77 21.08
CA ASP A 93 -11.29 -8.60 22.15
C ASP A 93 -10.25 -7.90 23.04
N LYS A 94 -9.88 -6.64 22.77
CA LYS A 94 -8.96 -5.89 23.63
C LYS A 94 -9.70 -4.97 24.58
N LYS A 95 -9.97 -5.47 25.79
CA LYS A 95 -10.23 -4.65 26.97
C LYS A 95 -8.88 -4.10 27.46
N ASP A 96 -8.50 -2.91 27.01
CA ASP A 96 -7.42 -2.14 27.63
C ASP A 96 -7.94 -0.73 27.98
N ASP A 97 -7.58 -0.26 29.18
CA ASP A 97 -8.18 0.83 29.98
C ASP A 97 -8.03 2.27 29.45
N ALA A 98 -7.88 2.44 28.14
CA ALA A 98 -8.15 3.71 27.46
C ALA A 98 -8.50 3.38 26.01
N PRO A 99 -9.66 3.82 25.48
CA PRO A 99 -9.97 3.60 24.08
C PRO A 99 -9.01 4.46 23.27
N ALA A 100 -7.91 3.87 22.80
CA ALA A 100 -7.21 4.42 21.65
C ALA A 100 -8.28 4.59 20.58
N SER A 101 -8.56 5.84 20.19
CA SER A 101 -9.58 6.15 19.19
C SER A 101 -9.37 5.21 18.03
N ALA A 102 -10.40 4.47 17.66
CA ALA A 102 -10.31 3.51 16.58
C ALA A 102 -9.70 4.20 15.34
N HIS A 103 -8.55 3.71 14.91
CA HIS A 103 -7.88 4.19 13.71
C HIS A 103 -8.35 3.33 12.55
N GLU A 104 -8.97 3.98 11.56
CA GLU A 104 -9.44 3.33 10.35
C GLU A 104 -8.44 3.55 9.22
N TYR A 105 -8.21 2.52 8.41
CA TYR A 105 -7.46 2.72 7.18
C TYR A 105 -8.32 3.40 6.13
N LYS A 106 -7.65 4.05 5.16
CA LYS A 106 -8.30 4.72 4.04
C LYS A 106 -7.88 4.05 2.73
N PRO A 107 -8.79 3.79 1.78
CA PRO A 107 -8.39 3.41 0.43
C PRO A 107 -7.46 4.46 -0.17
N GLN A 108 -6.50 4.04 -0.99
CA GLN A 108 -5.55 4.95 -1.65
C GLN A 108 -5.54 4.68 -3.15
N VAL A 109 -5.24 5.71 -3.94
CA VAL A 109 -5.35 5.66 -5.41
C VAL A 109 -4.23 4.84 -6.08
N THR A 110 -3.10 4.66 -5.40
CA THR A 110 -1.90 4.02 -5.95
C THR A 110 -1.88 2.51 -5.81
N LEU A 111 -2.75 1.94 -4.97
CA LEU A 111 -2.80 0.51 -4.69
C LEU A 111 -4.26 0.07 -4.58
N HIS A 112 -4.60 -0.96 -5.36
CA HIS A 112 -5.92 -1.59 -5.24
C HIS A 112 -6.09 -2.15 -3.82
N THR A 113 -7.23 -1.88 -3.18
CA THR A 113 -7.46 -2.22 -1.78
C THR A 113 -7.31 -3.71 -1.46
N PHE A 114 -7.64 -4.59 -2.41
CA PHE A 114 -7.39 -6.02 -2.24
C PHE A 114 -5.89 -6.36 -2.08
N GLU A 115 -4.98 -5.63 -2.73
CA GLU A 115 -3.53 -5.78 -2.51
C GLU A 115 -3.12 -5.33 -1.11
N LEU A 116 -3.71 -4.26 -0.58
CA LEU A 116 -3.48 -3.83 0.80
C LEU A 116 -3.94 -4.91 1.80
N LEU A 117 -5.09 -5.54 1.56
CA LEU A 117 -5.61 -6.65 2.36
C LEU A 117 -4.69 -7.89 2.29
N LYS A 118 -4.18 -8.24 1.11
CA LYS A 118 -3.15 -9.28 0.95
C LYS A 118 -1.91 -8.93 1.76
N GLY A 119 -1.43 -7.69 1.60
CA GLY A 119 -0.26 -7.14 2.27
C GLY A 119 -0.32 -7.27 3.80
N ILE A 120 -1.39 -6.78 4.42
CA ILE A 120 -1.56 -6.86 5.88
C ILE A 120 -1.68 -8.31 6.37
N TYR A 121 -2.37 -9.17 5.63
CA TYR A 121 -2.54 -10.58 5.98
C TYR A 121 -1.20 -11.34 5.97
N ILE A 122 -0.41 -11.16 4.90
CA ILE A 122 0.93 -11.76 4.79
C ILE A 122 1.89 -11.17 5.83
N TYR A 123 1.81 -9.86 6.08
CA TYR A 123 2.63 -9.23 7.10
C TYR A 123 2.31 -9.73 8.52
N ALA A 124 1.06 -10.11 8.80
CA ALA A 124 0.70 -10.77 10.05
C ALA A 124 1.41 -12.14 10.20
N GLN A 125 1.53 -12.92 9.11
CA GLN A 125 2.31 -14.17 9.12
C GLN A 125 3.80 -13.91 9.35
N TYR A 126 4.35 -12.85 8.77
CA TYR A 126 5.72 -12.41 9.08
C TYR A 126 5.90 -12.14 10.58
N LYS A 127 5.04 -11.32 11.18
CA LYS A 127 5.13 -10.98 12.61
C LYS A 127 5.01 -12.21 13.49
N PHE A 128 4.08 -13.12 13.17
CA PHE A 128 3.89 -14.37 13.89
C PHE A 128 5.15 -15.25 13.86
N ASN A 129 5.75 -15.46 12.67
CA ASN A 129 6.97 -16.27 12.55
C ASN A 129 8.21 -15.58 13.15
N ASN A 130 8.33 -14.26 13.00
CA ASN A 130 9.48 -13.49 13.50
C ASN A 130 9.56 -13.50 15.04
N ALA A 131 8.41 -13.52 15.72
CA ALA A 131 8.31 -13.58 17.17
C ALA A 131 8.56 -14.98 17.75
N SER A 132 8.74 -16.01 16.92
CA SER A 132 8.99 -17.37 17.39
C SER A 132 10.33 -17.47 18.14
N GLU A 133 10.33 -18.18 19.26
CA GLU A 133 11.54 -18.56 19.98
C GLU A 133 12.36 -19.61 19.21
N GLU A 134 11.68 -20.51 18.49
CA GLU A 134 12.35 -21.53 17.67
C GLU A 134 13.02 -20.92 16.42
N PRO A 135 14.34 -21.10 16.24
CA PRO A 135 15.08 -20.56 15.09
C PRO A 135 14.56 -21.04 13.74
N LEU A 136 14.09 -22.30 13.66
CA LEU A 136 13.52 -22.86 12.44
C LEU A 136 12.32 -22.04 11.95
N TYR A 137 11.37 -21.74 12.84
CA TYR A 137 10.18 -20.98 12.46
C TYR A 137 10.48 -19.52 12.16
N ARG A 138 11.43 -18.93 12.90
CA ARG A 138 11.92 -17.58 12.61
C ARG A 138 12.53 -17.48 11.21
N SER A 139 13.20 -18.54 10.74
CA SER A 139 13.77 -18.60 9.39
C SER A 139 12.73 -18.46 8.26
N TYR A 140 11.43 -18.68 8.53
CA TYR A 140 10.37 -18.50 7.55
C TYR A 140 9.95 -17.04 7.37
N ALA A 141 10.17 -16.19 8.38
CA ALA A 141 9.71 -14.81 8.42
C ALA A 141 10.18 -13.95 7.22
N PRO A 142 11.44 -14.02 6.75
CA PRO A 142 11.92 -13.18 5.65
C PRO A 142 11.15 -13.34 4.34
N ALA A 143 10.66 -14.55 4.04
CA ALA A 143 9.89 -14.82 2.82
C ALA A 143 8.53 -14.10 2.86
N TYR A 144 7.84 -14.15 4.01
CA TYR A 144 6.60 -13.40 4.22
C TYR A 144 6.82 -11.89 4.17
N LEU A 145 7.90 -11.38 4.78
CA LEU A 145 8.20 -9.95 4.74
C LEU A 145 8.40 -9.45 3.31
N LYS A 146 9.20 -10.17 2.52
CA LYS A 146 9.45 -9.86 1.10
C LYS A 146 8.15 -9.91 0.28
N CYS A 147 7.32 -10.92 0.50
CA CYS A 147 6.03 -11.02 -0.19
C CYS A 147 5.10 -9.84 0.17
N ALA A 148 4.96 -9.51 1.45
CA ALA A 148 4.16 -8.35 1.88
C ALA A 148 4.68 -7.03 1.29
N ALA A 149 6.00 -6.88 1.16
CA ALA A 149 6.62 -5.73 0.52
C ALA A 149 6.36 -5.67 -1.00
N GLN A 150 6.40 -6.82 -1.69
CA GLN A 150 6.05 -6.92 -3.12
C GLN A 150 4.59 -6.57 -3.40
N LEU A 151 3.69 -6.82 -2.44
CA LEU A 151 2.29 -6.39 -2.48
C LEU A 151 2.12 -4.89 -2.17
N GLY A 152 3.22 -4.16 -1.98
CA GLY A 152 3.20 -2.73 -1.71
C GLY A 152 2.81 -2.37 -0.29
N TYR A 153 2.80 -3.29 0.69
CA TYR A 153 2.35 -2.98 2.05
C TYR A 153 3.37 -2.12 2.81
N PHE A 154 2.98 -0.91 3.23
CA PHE A 154 3.90 0.07 3.82
C PHE A 154 4.72 -0.47 4.99
N PRO A 155 4.15 -1.09 6.04
CA PRO A 155 4.96 -1.62 7.15
C PRO A 155 6.01 -2.67 6.73
N ALA A 156 5.75 -3.43 5.66
CA ALA A 156 6.70 -4.42 5.16
C ALA A 156 7.85 -3.75 4.39
N LEU A 157 7.52 -2.85 3.46
CA LEU A 157 8.50 -2.06 2.72
C LEU A 157 9.34 -1.19 3.65
N ASN A 158 8.71 -0.53 4.63
CA ASN A 158 9.39 0.31 5.61
C ASN A 158 10.33 -0.52 6.51
N ALA A 159 9.94 -1.74 6.90
CA ALA A 159 10.83 -2.62 7.67
C ALA A 159 12.09 -3.01 6.87
N LEU A 160 11.94 -3.31 5.57
CA LEU A 160 13.08 -3.59 4.69
C LEU A 160 13.96 -2.35 4.46
N TYR A 161 13.32 -1.18 4.30
CA TYR A 161 14.01 0.11 4.23
C TYR A 161 14.83 0.38 5.49
N LEU A 162 14.22 0.29 6.67
CA LEU A 162 14.87 0.57 7.96
C LEU A 162 16.05 -0.38 8.21
N ASP A 163 15.89 -1.68 7.95
CA ASP A 163 16.98 -2.65 8.07
C ASP A 163 18.18 -2.27 7.18
N ALA A 164 17.92 -1.91 5.92
CA ALA A 164 18.97 -1.47 5.00
C ALA A 164 19.60 -0.14 5.42
N PHE A 165 18.78 0.84 5.82
CA PHE A 165 19.20 2.19 6.22
C PHE A 165 20.10 2.14 7.47
N GLN A 166 19.65 1.44 8.52
CA GLN A 166 20.41 1.27 9.77
C GLN A 166 21.68 0.44 9.58
N SER A 167 21.67 -0.51 8.64
CA SER A 167 22.85 -1.28 8.24
C SER A 167 23.81 -0.51 7.30
N ASN A 168 23.57 0.77 7.05
CA ASN A 168 24.32 1.62 6.12
C ASN A 168 24.39 1.06 4.67
N LYS A 169 23.38 0.29 4.25
CA LYS A 169 23.22 -0.23 2.88
C LYS A 169 22.39 0.74 2.04
N LEU A 170 22.91 1.95 1.84
CA LEU A 170 22.15 3.07 1.28
C LEU A 170 21.56 2.78 -0.12
N ASN A 171 22.26 2.05 -0.99
CA ASN A 171 21.71 1.66 -2.30
C ASN A 171 20.46 0.77 -2.18
N GLN A 172 20.46 -0.15 -1.22
CA GLN A 172 19.31 -1.02 -0.99
C GLN A 172 18.15 -0.25 -0.33
N ALA A 173 18.47 0.63 0.63
CA ALA A 173 17.49 1.53 1.22
C ALA A 173 16.85 2.43 0.14
N LEU A 174 17.63 2.93 -0.82
CA LEU A 174 17.16 3.78 -1.91
C LEU A 174 16.14 3.05 -2.78
N ILE A 175 16.37 1.78 -3.12
CA ILE A 175 15.41 0.97 -3.88
C ILE A 175 14.06 0.90 -3.15
N TYR A 176 14.07 0.62 -1.85
CA TYR A 176 12.83 0.52 -1.06
C TYR A 176 12.14 1.88 -0.88
N ALA A 177 12.89 2.96 -0.66
CA ALA A 177 12.33 4.29 -0.54
C ALA A 177 11.74 4.80 -1.86
N THR A 178 12.34 4.48 -3.02
CA THR A 178 11.76 4.78 -4.33
C THR A 178 10.43 4.06 -4.52
N GLN A 179 10.35 2.76 -4.19
CA GLN A 179 9.08 2.02 -4.22
C GLN A 179 8.04 2.63 -3.28
N LEU A 180 8.45 3.05 -2.08
CA LEU A 180 7.57 3.75 -1.14
C LEU A 180 7.13 5.11 -1.68
N ALA A 181 7.97 5.84 -2.43
CA ALA A 181 7.61 7.12 -3.02
C ALA A 181 6.59 6.95 -4.16
N GLU A 182 6.73 5.91 -4.98
CA GLU A 182 5.77 5.56 -6.03
C GLU A 182 4.40 5.16 -5.45
N LEU A 183 4.40 4.39 -4.37
CA LEU A 183 3.18 3.81 -3.80
C LEU A 183 2.53 4.68 -2.72
N TYR A 184 3.31 5.45 -1.96
CA TYR A 184 2.82 6.21 -0.80
C TYR A 184 3.05 7.71 -0.89
N TRP A 185 3.67 8.21 -1.95
CA TRP A 185 3.88 9.65 -2.17
C TRP A 185 4.58 10.32 -0.98
N THR A 186 3.94 11.24 -0.26
CA THR A 186 4.55 12.02 0.83
C THR A 186 5.38 11.15 1.80
N PRO A 187 4.84 10.07 2.42
CA PRO A 187 5.64 9.14 3.21
C PRO A 187 6.92 8.64 2.54
N GLY A 188 6.86 8.22 1.27
CA GLY A 188 8.04 7.71 0.57
C GLY A 188 9.06 8.79 0.21
N TYR A 189 8.60 9.99 -0.20
CA TYR A 189 9.48 11.13 -0.46
C TYR A 189 10.17 11.64 0.81
N LEU A 190 9.54 11.52 1.98
CA LEU A 190 10.21 11.77 3.25
C LEU A 190 11.35 10.77 3.49
N LEU A 191 11.14 9.47 3.20
CA LEU A 191 12.20 8.48 3.35
C LEU A 191 13.34 8.70 2.34
N LEU A 192 13.04 9.11 1.10
CA LEU A 192 14.05 9.53 0.13
C LEU A 192 14.87 10.71 0.65
N CYS A 193 14.22 11.71 1.25
CA CYS A 193 14.92 12.83 1.91
C CYS A 193 15.92 12.32 2.96
N LEU A 194 15.52 11.39 3.83
CA LEU A 194 16.39 10.85 4.88
C LEU A 194 17.60 10.08 4.33
N ILE A 195 17.42 9.30 3.26
CA ILE A 195 18.54 8.62 2.59
C ILE A 195 19.54 9.63 2.05
N HIS A 196 19.06 10.62 1.29
CA HIS A 196 19.93 11.62 0.69
C HIS A 196 20.62 12.48 1.76
N TYR A 197 19.94 12.76 2.87
CA TYR A 197 20.53 13.42 4.03
C TYR A 197 21.67 12.59 4.63
N GLN A 198 21.47 11.29 4.88
CA GLN A 198 22.53 10.42 5.39
C GLN A 198 23.69 10.24 4.39
N ALA A 199 23.41 10.31 3.10
CA ALA A 199 24.41 10.26 2.04
C ALA A 199 25.13 11.61 1.81
N GLU A 200 24.88 12.62 2.64
CA GLU A 200 25.38 14.00 2.52
C GLU A 200 25.02 14.69 1.18
N ASN A 201 24.01 14.17 0.47
CA ASN A 201 23.46 14.81 -0.71
C ASN A 201 22.29 15.73 -0.32
N TYR A 202 22.65 16.87 0.29
CA TYR A 202 21.69 17.80 0.88
C TYR A 202 20.77 18.48 -0.14
N GLN A 203 21.22 18.67 -1.38
CA GLN A 203 20.38 19.24 -2.44
C GLN A 203 19.25 18.26 -2.82
N GLU A 204 19.56 16.98 -3.08
CA GLU A 204 18.53 15.99 -3.35
C GLU A 204 17.64 15.75 -2.12
N ALA A 205 18.19 15.80 -0.90
CA ALA A 205 17.40 15.70 0.32
C ALA A 205 16.35 16.83 0.39
N LEU A 206 16.78 18.07 0.16
CA LEU A 206 15.89 19.24 0.12
C LEU A 206 14.86 19.12 -0.99
N LEU A 207 15.25 18.67 -2.19
CA LEU A 207 14.32 18.47 -3.31
C LEU A 207 13.22 17.46 -2.94
N ASN A 208 13.58 16.31 -2.37
CA ASN A 208 12.62 15.28 -1.96
C ASN A 208 11.69 15.78 -0.84
N LEU A 209 12.19 16.57 0.12
CA LEU A 209 11.37 17.21 1.15
C LEU A 209 10.33 18.17 0.54
N LEU A 210 10.74 18.96 -0.46
CA LEU A 210 9.85 19.87 -1.18
C LEU A 210 8.80 19.10 -2.00
N VAL A 211 9.17 17.97 -2.63
CA VAL A 211 8.20 17.11 -3.32
C VAL A 211 7.19 16.53 -2.33
N ALA A 212 7.65 16.04 -1.16
CA ALA A 212 6.77 15.54 -0.11
C ALA A 212 5.76 16.60 0.36
N GLU A 213 6.20 17.85 0.52
CA GLU A 213 5.33 19.00 0.84
C GLU A 213 4.27 19.25 -0.25
N LYS A 214 4.66 19.19 -1.53
CA LYS A 214 3.72 19.41 -2.66
C LYS A 214 2.69 18.29 -2.80
N LEU A 215 3.05 17.05 -2.47
CA LEU A 215 2.14 15.91 -2.52
C LEU A 215 1.23 15.81 -1.27
N MET A 216 1.59 16.48 -0.17
CA MET A 216 0.90 16.36 1.11
C MET A 216 -0.62 16.59 1.05
N PRO A 217 -1.16 17.59 0.29
CA PRO A 217 -2.60 17.76 0.14
C PRO A 217 -3.33 16.57 -0.49
N PHE A 218 -2.62 15.74 -1.25
CA PHE A 218 -3.16 14.60 -1.98
C PHE A 218 -2.85 13.26 -1.29
N SER A 219 -1.91 13.25 -0.33
CA SER A 219 -1.43 12.05 0.34
C SER A 219 -2.18 11.68 1.63
N GLY A 220 -3.35 12.26 1.91
CA GLY A 220 -4.07 12.06 3.18
C GLY A 220 -4.32 10.58 3.53
N ALA A 221 -4.71 9.75 2.56
CA ALA A 221 -4.89 8.32 2.78
C ALA A 221 -3.57 7.57 3.01
N MET A 222 -2.52 7.89 2.23
CA MET A 222 -1.21 7.25 2.37
C MET A 222 -0.54 7.59 3.70
N ILE A 223 -0.61 8.85 4.14
CA ILE A 223 -0.11 9.31 5.45
C ILE A 223 -0.86 8.58 6.56
N ASN A 224 -2.21 8.54 6.48
CA ASN A 224 -3.04 7.84 7.45
C ASN A 224 -2.64 6.35 7.57
N ASN A 225 -2.49 5.67 6.44
CA ASN A 225 -2.18 4.24 6.42
C ASN A 225 -0.74 3.93 6.87
N ALA A 226 0.22 4.76 6.47
CA ALA A 226 1.64 4.59 6.78
C ALA A 226 1.93 4.78 8.28
N TYR A 227 1.31 5.80 8.87
CA TYR A 227 1.66 6.28 10.21
C TYR A 227 0.56 6.05 11.27
N GLN A 228 -0.60 5.53 10.86
CA GLN A 228 -1.63 5.01 11.76
C GLN A 228 -2.11 6.01 12.84
N GLY A 229 -2.12 7.30 12.50
CA GLY A 229 -2.50 8.39 13.40
C GLY A 229 -1.35 9.29 13.83
N ASP A 230 -0.09 8.89 13.60
CA ASP A 230 1.06 9.76 13.84
C ASP A 230 1.18 10.84 12.76
N SER A 231 1.63 12.04 13.16
CA SER A 231 1.79 13.17 12.24
C SER A 231 3.13 13.10 11.49
N VAL A 232 3.20 13.73 10.31
CA VAL A 232 4.44 13.84 9.52
C VAL A 232 5.56 14.51 10.32
N GLU A 233 5.23 15.48 11.16
CA GLU A 233 6.17 16.16 12.06
C GLU A 233 6.75 15.19 13.09
N SER A 234 5.99 14.18 13.54
CA SER A 234 6.51 13.16 14.44
C SER A 234 7.64 12.37 13.78
N ILE A 235 7.44 11.96 12.53
CA ILE A 235 8.42 11.21 11.75
C ILE A 235 9.68 12.03 11.48
N LEU A 236 9.52 13.31 11.14
CA LEU A 236 10.66 14.22 10.96
C LEU A 236 11.46 14.38 12.25
N ARG A 237 10.78 14.54 13.40
CA ARG A 237 11.45 14.70 14.71
C ARG A 237 12.31 13.50 15.08
N ASP A 238 11.85 12.29 14.82
CA ASP A 238 12.60 11.07 15.10
C ASP A 238 13.91 11.00 14.28
N ALA A 239 13.95 11.68 13.13
CA ALA A 239 15.15 11.84 12.30
C ALA A 239 16.00 13.08 12.67
N GLY A 240 15.69 13.77 13.77
CA GLY A 240 16.39 15.00 14.19
C GLY A 240 15.94 16.27 13.46
N LEU A 241 14.89 16.20 12.65
CA LEU A 241 14.32 17.33 11.91
C LEU A 241 13.07 17.85 12.64
N LYS A 242 13.13 19.03 13.26
CA LYS A 242 12.08 19.51 14.19
C LYS A 242 10.68 19.61 13.57
N ASP A 243 10.60 20.26 12.40
CA ASP A 243 9.39 20.46 11.62
C ASP A 243 9.78 20.70 10.15
N LEU A 244 8.79 20.68 9.25
CA LEU A 244 9.02 20.79 7.81
C LEU A 244 9.73 22.10 7.42
N THR A 245 9.40 23.22 8.07
CA THR A 245 10.00 24.52 7.75
C THR A 245 11.45 24.58 8.22
N ALA A 246 11.71 24.19 9.47
CA ALA A 246 13.05 24.13 10.04
C ALA A 246 13.94 23.16 9.25
N ALA A 247 13.41 22.00 8.84
CA ALA A 247 14.12 21.03 8.02
C ALA A 247 14.54 21.61 6.67
N LYS A 248 13.64 22.34 5.99
CA LYS A 248 13.96 23.02 4.72
C LYS A 248 15.07 24.05 4.86
N HIS A 249 15.01 24.89 5.90
CA HIS A 249 16.07 25.88 6.15
C HIS A 249 17.41 25.21 6.45
N PHE A 250 17.39 24.20 7.32
CA PHE A 250 18.59 23.47 7.69
C PHE A 250 19.25 22.77 6.48
N LEU A 251 18.48 22.08 5.65
CA LEU A 251 19.00 21.44 4.44
C LEU A 251 19.47 22.45 3.38
N ALA A 252 18.80 23.61 3.26
CA ALA A 252 19.25 24.69 2.40
C ALA A 252 20.62 25.22 2.82
N GLU A 253 20.83 25.44 4.12
CA GLU A 253 22.13 25.86 4.68
C GLU A 253 23.23 24.83 4.41
N LEU A 254 22.96 23.53 4.67
CA LEU A 254 23.90 22.44 4.42
C LEU A 254 24.24 22.26 2.93
N SER A 255 23.28 22.52 2.05
CA SER A 255 23.49 22.46 0.60
C SER A 255 24.30 23.64 0.04
N HIS A 256 24.55 24.68 0.86
CA HIS A 256 25.18 25.94 0.43
C HIS A 256 24.50 26.60 -0.79
N LEU A 257 23.21 26.34 -1.00
CA LEU A 257 22.46 26.90 -2.11
C LEU A 257 21.98 28.32 -1.78
N PRO A 258 22.06 29.28 -2.73
CA PRO A 258 21.45 30.58 -2.56
C PRO A 258 19.94 30.44 -2.33
N ILE A 259 19.37 31.23 -1.40
CA ILE A 259 17.91 31.25 -1.14
C ILE A 259 17.12 31.52 -2.42
N SER A 260 17.66 32.34 -3.33
CA SER A 260 17.06 32.60 -4.64
C SER A 260 16.95 31.32 -5.48
N TYR A 261 17.99 30.47 -5.50
CA TYR A 261 17.96 29.20 -6.22
C TYR A 261 16.96 28.22 -5.61
N VAL A 262 16.90 28.14 -4.28
CA VAL A 262 15.93 27.30 -3.57
C VAL A 262 14.52 27.72 -3.99
N THR A 263 14.18 29.00 -3.80
CA THR A 263 12.83 29.54 -4.02
C THR A 263 12.41 29.59 -5.50
N SER A 264 13.35 29.72 -6.45
CA SER A 264 13.02 29.74 -7.88
C SER A 264 13.10 28.37 -8.55
N SER A 265 14.21 27.65 -8.35
CA SER A 265 14.57 26.48 -9.15
C SER A 265 14.12 25.19 -8.49
N LEU A 266 14.48 24.98 -7.21
CA LEU A 266 14.13 23.74 -6.51
C LEU A 266 12.62 23.65 -6.26
N TYR A 267 11.95 24.73 -5.85
CA TYR A 267 10.49 24.72 -5.71
C TYR A 267 9.77 24.45 -7.05
N LYS A 268 10.31 24.95 -8.17
CA LYS A 268 9.77 24.68 -9.50
C LYS A 268 9.96 23.22 -9.89
N GLN A 269 11.16 22.66 -9.72
CA GLN A 269 11.43 21.24 -9.97
C GLN A 269 10.57 20.33 -9.11
N ALA A 270 10.43 20.63 -7.81
CA ALA A 270 9.58 19.87 -6.90
C ALA A 270 8.11 19.89 -7.36
N LYS A 271 7.63 21.05 -7.82
CA LYS A 271 6.29 21.18 -8.40
C LYS A 271 6.15 20.35 -9.67
N GLU A 272 7.11 20.42 -10.60
CA GLU A 272 7.06 19.65 -11.84
C GLU A 272 7.05 18.13 -11.58
N ILE A 273 7.80 17.66 -10.58
CA ILE A 273 7.79 16.25 -10.18
C ILE A 273 6.41 15.88 -9.61
N ALA A 274 5.88 16.68 -8.68
CA ALA A 274 4.56 16.43 -8.08
C ALA A 274 3.45 16.45 -9.13
N ASP A 275 3.43 17.46 -10.02
CA ASP A 275 2.45 17.59 -11.09
C ASP A 275 2.52 16.38 -12.05
N LYS A 276 3.71 15.87 -12.38
CA LYS A 276 3.88 14.65 -13.20
C LYS A 276 3.31 13.40 -12.52
N ILE A 277 3.51 13.27 -11.21
CA ILE A 277 2.94 12.16 -10.43
C ILE A 277 1.43 12.23 -10.50
N LEU A 278 0.85 13.39 -10.19
CA LEU A 278 -0.60 13.57 -10.18
C LEU A 278 -1.22 13.35 -11.57
N GLN A 279 -0.61 13.91 -12.63
CA GLN A 279 -1.06 13.71 -14.02
C GLN A 279 -1.06 12.25 -14.45
N LYS A 280 -0.05 11.46 -14.02
CA LYS A 280 -0.01 10.03 -14.30
C LYS A 280 -1.24 9.33 -13.70
N PHE A 281 -1.65 9.71 -12.50
CA PHE A 281 -2.81 9.12 -11.84
C PHE A 281 -4.13 9.59 -12.45
N ASP A 282 -4.28 10.87 -12.76
CA ASP A 282 -5.48 11.38 -13.42
C ASP A 282 -5.72 10.67 -14.77
N ALA A 283 -4.65 10.46 -15.56
CA ALA A 283 -4.73 9.74 -16.82
C ALA A 283 -5.03 8.24 -16.66
N GLU A 284 -4.50 7.59 -15.63
CA GLU A 284 -4.81 6.19 -15.32
C GLU A 284 -6.26 6.03 -14.82
N GLU A 285 -6.80 7.02 -14.08
CA GLU A 285 -8.19 7.04 -13.62
C GLU A 285 -9.17 7.33 -14.76
N GLU A 286 -8.85 8.23 -15.69
CA GLU A 286 -9.63 8.46 -16.92
C GLU A 286 -9.71 7.20 -17.81
N VAL A 287 -8.60 6.46 -17.99
CA VAL A 287 -8.60 5.21 -18.76
C VAL A 287 -9.46 4.12 -18.11
N LEU A 288 -9.46 4.04 -16.77
CA LEU A 288 -10.32 3.12 -16.02
C LEU A 288 -11.80 3.54 -16.12
N ASN A 289 -12.09 4.83 -16.03
CA ASN A 289 -13.44 5.37 -16.14
C ASN A 289 -14.00 5.28 -17.58
N ASP A 290 -13.17 5.43 -18.61
CA ASP A 290 -13.58 5.26 -20.02
C ASP A 290 -13.80 3.78 -20.37
N ALA A 291 -13.05 2.85 -19.76
CA ALA A 291 -13.32 1.41 -19.86
C ALA A 291 -14.68 1.05 -19.21
N ASP A 292 -15.04 1.73 -18.11
CA ASP A 292 -16.34 1.61 -17.45
C ASP A 292 -17.46 2.30 -18.24
N GLN A 293 -17.19 3.43 -18.91
CA GLN A 293 -18.16 4.09 -19.78
C GLN A 293 -18.40 3.33 -21.08
N HIS A 294 -17.41 2.65 -21.67
CA HIS A 294 -17.64 1.81 -22.85
C HIS A 294 -18.33 0.48 -22.54
N THR A 295 -18.31 0.02 -21.29
CA THR A 295 -19.17 -1.09 -20.83
C THR A 295 -20.58 -0.62 -20.45
N ALA A 296 -20.74 0.59 -19.90
CA ALA A 296 -22.04 1.20 -19.61
C ALA A 296 -22.78 1.75 -20.85
N SER A 297 -22.06 2.23 -21.86
CA SER A 297 -22.64 2.87 -23.07
C SER A 297 -23.22 1.88 -24.09
N THR A 298 -23.07 0.57 -23.86
CA THR A 298 -23.84 -0.45 -24.62
C THR A 298 -25.20 -0.75 -23.94
N ILE A 299 -25.45 -0.18 -22.75
CA ILE A 299 -26.67 -0.38 -21.96
C ILE A 299 -27.36 0.96 -21.74
N THR A 300 -27.65 1.71 -22.79
CA THR A 300 -28.81 2.62 -22.77
C THR A 300 -29.26 2.95 -24.18
N LEU A 301 -30.58 2.98 -24.35
CA LEU A 301 -31.36 3.30 -25.56
C LEU A 301 -31.61 2.13 -26.52
N GLN A 302 -32.66 1.37 -26.20
CA GLN A 302 -33.92 1.55 -26.93
C GLN A 302 -35.11 1.07 -26.07
N TYR A 303 -35.97 2.04 -25.74
CA TYR A 303 -37.41 1.83 -25.63
C TYR A 303 -37.97 1.40 -26.99
#